data_AF-A0A2G2K366-F1
#
_entry.id   AF-A0A2G2K366-F1
#
_cell.length_a   1.000
_cell.length_b   1.000
_cell.length_c   1.000
_cell.angle_alpha   90.00
_cell.angle_beta   90.00
_cell.angle_gamma   90.00
#
_symmetry.space_group_name_H-M   'P 1'
#
loop_
_entity.id
_entity.type
_entity.pdbx_description
1 polymer ?
#
loop_
_entity_poly.entity_id
_entity_poly.type
_entity_poly.pdbx_seq_one_letter_code
_entity_poly.pdbx_strand_id
1 'polypeptide(L)' 'MSNILGENIKKEREKLRLSVTDIHVATGISKSNIYALERGERIGKSLIKYLFYLRSKNVNLNNLFKNI' A
#
# COMPACT_ATOMS: atom_id res chain seq x y z
N MET A 1 -12.63 3.25 13.21
CA MET A 1 -11.55 2.28 13.53
C MET A 1 -10.42 2.59 12.55
N SER A 2 -9.32 3.20 13.02
CA SER A 2 -8.15 3.48 12.16
C SER A 2 -7.60 2.15 11.69
N ASN A 3 -7.58 1.91 10.39
CA ASN A 3 -6.95 0.71 9.84
C ASN A 3 -5.45 0.98 9.70
N ILE A 4 -4.73 0.65 10.78
CA ILE A 4 -3.28 0.86 10.94
C ILE A 4 -2.49 0.30 9.75
N LEU A 5 -2.94 -0.82 9.15
CA LEU A 5 -2.28 -1.42 8.00
C LEU A 5 -2.30 -0.50 6.77
N GLY A 6 -3.47 0.08 6.45
CA GLY A 6 -3.62 1.00 5.32
C GLY A 6 -2.73 2.24 5.48
N GLU A 7 -2.71 2.81 6.68
CA GLU A 7 -1.86 3.94 7.01
C GLU A 7 -0.36 3.60 6.91
N ASN A 8 0.04 2.41 7.36
CA ASN A 8 1.43 1.97 7.25
C ASN A 8 1.85 1.74 5.80
N ILE A 9 0.96 1.19 4.96
CA ILE A 9 1.20 1.05 3.51
C ILE A 9 1.40 2.43 2.87
N LYS A 10 0.55 3.41 3.22
CA LYS A 10 0.69 4.79 2.77
C LYS A 10 2.03 5.39 3.19
N LYS A 11 2.42 5.22 4.46
CA LYS A 11 3.71 5.72 4.98
C LYS A 11 4.89 5.13 4.23
N GLU A 12 4.90 3.82 3.94
CA GLU A 12 5.98 3.20 3.17
C GLU A 12 6.02 3.72 1.72
N ARG A 13 4.86 3.90 1.07
CA ARG A 13 4.79 4.53 -0.25
C ARG A 13 5.41 5.93 -0.23
N GLU A 14 5.07 6.75 0.77
CA GLU A 14 5.54 8.13 0.88
C GLU A 14 7.04 8.20 1.22
N LYS A 15 7.57 7.29 2.04
CA LYS A 15 9.02 7.16 2.28
C LYS A 15 9.79 6.86 1.00
N LEU A 16 9.21 6.06 0.11
CA LEU A 16 9.75 5.78 -1.23
C LEU A 16 9.53 6.93 -2.23
N ARG A 17 8.88 8.02 -1.83
CA ARG A 17 8.49 9.16 -2.70
C ARG A 17 7.65 8.74 -3.91
N LEU A 18 6.84 7.69 -3.75
CA LEU A 18 5.96 7.20 -4.82
C LEU A 18 4.60 7.91 -4.75
N SER A 19 4.13 8.37 -5.89
CA SER A 19 2.75 8.84 -6.05
C SER A 19 1.79 7.66 -6.20
N VAL A 20 0.50 7.90 -5.97
CA VAL A 20 -0.55 6.91 -6.28
C VAL A 20 -0.57 6.57 -7.78
N THR A 21 -0.17 7.50 -8.64
CA THR A 21 -0.03 7.25 -10.09
C THR A 21 1.08 6.22 -10.37
N ASP A 22 2.20 6.29 -9.65
CA ASP A 22 3.30 5.33 -9.83
C ASP A 22 2.87 3.91 -9.46
N ILE A 23 2.11 3.76 -8.35
CA ILE A 23 1.53 2.48 -7.97
C ILE A 23 0.57 1.98 -9.04
N HIS A 24 -0.30 2.86 -9.54
CA HIS A 24 -1.27 2.52 -10.58
C HIS A 24 -0.59 2.01 -11.85
N VAL A 25 0.40 2.73 -12.36
CA VAL A 25 1.16 2.35 -13.56
C VAL A 25 1.90 1.03 -13.37
N ALA A 26 2.51 0.81 -12.21
CA ALA A 26 3.29 -0.39 -11.96
C ALA A 26 2.45 -1.65 -11.70
N THR A 27 1.25 -1.51 -11.14
CA THR A 27 0.46 -2.65 -10.62
C THR A 27 -0.88 -2.88 -11.34
N GLY A 28 -1.34 -1.89 -12.11
CA GLY A 28 -2.66 -1.86 -12.71
C GLY A 28 -3.81 -1.66 -11.71
N ILE A 29 -3.53 -1.40 -10.43
CA ILE A 29 -4.57 -1.10 -9.43
C ILE A 29 -5.13 0.29 -9.72
N SER A 30 -6.46 0.45 -9.76
CA SER A 30 -7.06 1.78 -9.93
C SER A 30 -6.68 2.72 -8.78
N LYS A 31 -6.53 4.02 -9.08
CA LYS A 31 -6.20 5.03 -8.06
C LYS A 31 -7.21 5.05 -6.92
N SER A 32 -8.50 4.90 -7.22
CA SER A 32 -9.57 4.80 -6.22
C SER A 32 -9.40 3.61 -5.27
N ASN A 33 -8.99 2.44 -5.78
CA ASN A 33 -8.72 1.28 -4.95
C ASN A 33 -7.45 1.45 -4.12
N ILE A 34 -6.42 2.14 -4.62
CA ILE A 34 -5.21 2.46 -3.84
C ILE A 34 -5.59 3.36 -2.65
N TYR A 35 -6.37 4.41 -2.88
CA TYR A 35 -6.84 5.26 -1.79
C TYR A 35 -7.71 4.51 -0.78
N ALA A 36 -8.64 3.66 -1.25
CA ALA A 36 -9.46 2.83 -0.37
C ALA A 36 -8.61 1.83 0.44
N LEU A 37 -7.56 1.26 -0.14
CA LEU A 37 -6.59 0.40 0.56
C LEU A 37 -5.83 1.17 1.64
N GLU A 38 -5.33 2.36 1.32
CA GLU A 38 -4.56 3.19 2.24
C GLU A 38 -5.42 3.78 3.38
N ARG A 39 -6.73 3.90 3.18
CA ARG A 39 -7.71 4.18 4.26
C ARG A 39 -8.21 2.91 4.96
N GLY A 40 -7.85 1.74 4.43
CA GLY A 40 -8.23 0.44 4.94
C GLY A 40 -9.70 0.06 4.79
N GLU A 41 -10.39 0.68 3.81
CA GLU A 41 -11.79 0.47 3.47
C GLU A 41 -12.01 -0.76 2.59
N ARG A 42 -10.97 -1.24 1.89
CA ARG A 42 -11.01 -2.43 1.03
C ARG A 42 -9.76 -3.26 1.17
N ILE A 43 -9.92 -4.54 1.45
CA ILE A 43 -8.83 -5.53 1.47
C ILE A 43 -9.19 -6.65 0.48
N GLY A 44 -8.23 -7.10 -0.33
CA GLY A 44 -8.46 -8.10 -1.37
C GLY A 44 -7.27 -8.25 -2.32
N LYS A 45 -7.49 -8.76 -3.55
CA LYS A 45 -6.41 -9.01 -4.54
C LYS A 45 -5.52 -7.79 -4.81
N SER A 46 -6.09 -6.59 -4.79
CA SER A 46 -5.34 -5.33 -4.95
C SER A 46 -4.33 -5.10 -3.82
N LEU A 47 -4.65 -5.50 -2.58
CA LEU A 47 -3.69 -5.44 -1.47
C LEU A 47 -2.47 -6.30 -1.77
N ILE A 48 -2.70 -7.55 -2.18
CA ILE A 48 -1.62 -8.50 -2.47
C ILE A 48 -0.69 -7.94 -3.56
N LYS A 49 -1.24 -7.41 -4.66
CA LYS A 49 -0.46 -6.75 -5.72
C LYS A 49 0.35 -5.56 -5.21
N TYR A 50 -0.24 -4.74 -4.34
CA TYR A 50 0.45 -3.59 -3.75
C TYR A 50 1.60 -4.04 -2.83
N LEU A 51 1.38 -5.04 -1.99
CA LEU A 51 2.42 -5.61 -1.12
C LEU A 51 3.59 -6.20 -1.91
N PHE A 52 3.31 -6.95 -2.99
CA PHE A 52 4.37 -7.45 -3.88
C PHE A 52 5.18 -6.32 -4.50
N TYR A 53 4.52 -5.25 -4.93
CA TYR A 53 5.20 -4.08 -5.47
C TYR A 53 6.08 -3.40 -4.42
N LEU A 54 5.59 -3.16 -3.20
CA LEU A 54 6.42 -2.61 -2.12
C LEU A 54 7.62 -3.53 -1.80
N ARG A 55 7.42 -4.85 -1.78
CA ARG A 55 8.51 -5.81 -1.59
C ARG A 55 9.56 -5.73 -2.69
N SER A 56 9.16 -5.53 -3.95
CA SER A 56 10.08 -5.32 -5.08
C SER A 56 10.87 -4.01 -4.99
N LYS A 57 10.41 -3.05 -4.18
CA LYS A 57 11.14 -1.81 -3.84
C LYS A 57 11.97 -1.95 -2.55
N ASN A 58 12.26 -3.17 -2.12
CA ASN A 58 13.02 -3.50 -0.92
C ASN A 58 12.37 -3.06 0.41
N VAL A 59 11.05 -2.82 0.43
CA VAL A 59 10.34 -2.62 1.69
C VAL A 59 10.26 -3.94 2.44
N ASN A 60 10.67 -3.93 3.71
CA ASN A 60 10.42 -5.03 4.63
C ASN A 60 8.96 -5.01 5.06
N LEU A 61 8.16 -5.94 4.55
CA LEU A 61 6.71 -5.98 4.80
C LEU A 61 6.37 -6.17 6.29
N ASN A 62 7.27 -6.72 7.11
CA ASN A 62 7.04 -6.83 8.56
C ASN A 62 6.88 -5.45 9.21
N ASN A 63 7.47 -4.40 8.62
CA ASN A 63 7.29 -3.03 9.11
C ASN A 63 5.84 -2.55 9.02
N LEU A 64 5.03 -3.13 8.11
CA LEU A 64 3.63 -2.78 7.96
C LEU A 64 2.76 -3.26 9.13
N PHE A 65 3.25 -4.25 9.89
CA PHE A 65 2.52 -4.90 10.98
C PHE A 65 3.10 -4.63 12.38
N LYS A 66 4.18 -3.85 12.49
CA LYS A 66 4.93 -3.65 13.75
C LYS A 66 4.13 -3.06 14.93
N ASN A 67 2.95 -2.49 14.67
CA ASN A 67 2.11 -1.82 15.67
C ASN A 67 0.61 -2.15 15.49
N ILE A 68 0.29 -3.33 14.93
CA ILE A 68 -1.08 -3.81 14.74
C ILE A 68 -1.46 -4.74 15.89
#